data_AF-A0A2T2N604-F1
#
_entry.id   AF-A0A2T2N604-F1
#
_cell.length_a   1.000
_cell.length_b   1.000
_cell.length_c   1.000
_cell.angle_alpha   90.00
_cell.angle_beta   90.00
_cell.angle_gamma   90.00
#
_symmetry.space_group_name_H-M   'P 1'
#
loop_
_entity.id
_entity.type
_entity.pdbx_description
1 polymer ?
#
loop_
_entity_poly.entity_id
_entity_poly.type
_entity_poly.pdbx_seq_one_letter_code
_entity_poly.pdbx_strand_id
1 'polypeptide(L)'
;MEHHLNAFDDYFIKSRLLTVRTDTKGREILDTHNGNKQLSYVVVSGIAAPGAFDSVFKTHPTVEGVIHTASLFHFRATNLDTDILKPAINGKINILKAIKQYARLVKKIIITSSMAAVLNPFTKPPKYTEESWNPITEEEVLRGPVMTYLGSITFAKRAAWEFVEKELPNVGLATINPPLHWPNRISPPFFGTA
;
A
#
# COMPACT_ATOMS: atom_id res chain seq x y z
N MET A 1 1.59 -7.99 -25.98
CA MET A 1 0.20 -7.54 -25.84
C MET A 1 0.24 -6.46 -24.77
N GLU A 2 0.29 -5.20 -25.21
CA GLU A 2 0.38 -4.03 -24.33
C GLU A 2 -0.91 -3.90 -23.53
N HIS A 3 -0.85 -4.14 -22.22
CA HIS A 3 -1.96 -3.85 -21.33
C HIS A 3 -1.51 -2.86 -20.24
N HIS A 4 -1.84 -1.60 -20.51
CA HIS A 4 -2.22 -0.53 -19.58
C HIS A 4 -1.23 -0.16 -18.45
N LEU A 5 -0.32 0.79 -18.75
CA LEU A 5 0.28 1.67 -17.75
C LEU A 5 -0.46 3.02 -17.60
N ASN A 6 -1.68 3.13 -18.12
CA ASN A 6 -2.42 4.39 -18.19
C ASN A 6 -3.58 4.41 -17.17
N ALA A 7 -3.28 4.09 -15.91
CA ALA A 7 -4.32 4.02 -14.88
C ALA A 7 -4.97 5.40 -14.61
N PHE A 8 -4.29 6.49 -14.93
CA PHE A 8 -4.74 7.86 -14.59
C PHE A 8 -4.74 8.85 -15.77
N ASP A 9 -4.57 8.42 -17.01
CA ASP A 9 -4.49 9.33 -18.16
C ASP A 9 -5.79 10.15 -18.37
N ASP A 10 -6.92 9.64 -17.89
CA ASP A 10 -8.21 10.35 -17.91
C ASP A 10 -8.46 11.22 -16.67
N TYR A 11 -7.53 11.26 -15.70
CA TYR A 11 -7.69 11.99 -14.44
C TYR A 11 -6.95 13.31 -14.46
N PHE A 12 -7.71 14.41 -14.50
CA PHE A 12 -7.20 15.71 -14.07
C PHE A 12 -7.15 15.71 -12.54
N ILE A 13 -5.96 15.57 -11.93
CA ILE A 13 -5.80 15.58 -10.48
C ILE A 13 -6.07 16.99 -9.95
N LYS A 14 -7.30 17.22 -9.46
CA LYS A 14 -7.73 18.51 -8.90
C LYS A 14 -7.15 18.79 -7.51
N SER A 15 -7.00 17.74 -6.70
CA SER A 15 -6.44 17.80 -5.35
C SER A 15 -5.87 16.45 -4.93
N ARG A 16 -4.98 16.48 -3.93
CA ARG A 16 -4.27 15.34 -3.36
C ARG A 16 -4.45 15.35 -1.86
N LEU A 17 -4.90 14.22 -1.33
CA LEU A 17 -5.03 13.96 0.10
C LEU A 17 -4.01 12.89 0.50
N LEU A 18 -3.12 13.22 1.43
CA LEU A 18 -2.13 12.30 1.97
C LEU A 18 -2.58 11.77 3.33
N THR A 19 -2.16 10.54 3.66
CA THR A 19 -2.26 10.05 5.04
C THR A 19 -0.87 10.03 5.68
N VAL A 20 -0.76 10.60 6.88
CA VAL A 20 0.50 10.66 7.65
C VAL A 20 0.31 10.07 9.03
N ARG A 21 1.37 9.53 9.65
CA ARG A 21 1.27 8.95 11.00
C ARG A 21 1.14 9.98 12.10
N THR A 22 1.68 11.18 11.87
CA THR A 22 1.67 12.27 12.85
C THR A 22 1.44 13.60 12.15
N ASP A 23 0.85 14.52 12.90
CA ASP A 23 0.59 15.88 12.47
C ASP A 23 1.88 16.63 12.07
N THR A 24 2.96 16.44 12.84
CA THR A 24 4.29 16.98 12.53
C THR A 24 4.77 16.57 11.13
N LYS A 25 4.61 15.28 10.76
CA LYS A 25 5.00 14.83 9.41
C LYS A 25 4.10 15.37 8.31
N GLY A 26 2.82 15.61 8.59
CA GLY A 26 1.91 16.29 7.67
C GLY A 26 2.39 17.69 7.34
N ARG A 27 2.67 18.50 8.37
CA ARG A 27 3.17 19.88 8.21
C ARG A 27 4.49 19.93 7.44
N GLU A 28 5.48 19.13 7.83
CA GLU A 28 6.78 19.08 7.13
C GLU A 28 6.62 18.80 5.62
N ILE A 29 5.69 17.92 5.23
CA ILE A 29 5.41 17.63 3.82
C ILE A 29 4.79 18.85 3.13
N LEU A 30 3.82 19.53 3.75
CA LEU A 30 3.22 20.73 3.17
C LEU A 30 4.25 21.85 2.98
N ASP A 31 5.14 22.04 3.95
CA ASP A 31 6.20 23.05 3.91
C ASP A 31 7.18 22.77 2.77
N THR A 32 7.57 21.51 2.58
CA THR A 32 8.47 21.08 1.48
C THR A 32 7.85 21.33 0.10
N HIS A 33 6.52 21.41 0.01
CA HIS A 33 5.79 21.64 -1.24
C HIS A 33 5.26 23.08 -1.35
N ASN A 34 5.92 24.04 -0.69
CA ASN A 34 5.63 25.48 -0.75
C ASN A 34 4.15 25.83 -0.53
N GLY A 35 3.46 25.11 0.35
CA GLY A 35 2.05 25.39 0.65
C GLY A 35 1.10 25.19 -0.53
N ASN A 36 1.38 24.20 -1.40
CA ASN A 36 0.50 23.84 -2.50
C ASN A 36 -0.95 23.64 -2.01
N LYS A 37 -1.86 24.54 -2.42
CA LYS A 37 -3.27 24.56 -1.98
C LYS A 37 -4.08 23.34 -2.42
N GLN A 38 -3.58 22.57 -3.39
CA GLN A 38 -4.18 21.32 -3.83
C GLN A 38 -3.67 20.11 -3.04
N LEU A 39 -2.78 20.30 -2.06
CA LEU A 39 -2.23 19.26 -1.20
C LEU A 39 -2.75 19.42 0.23
N SER A 40 -3.27 18.34 0.80
CA SER A 40 -3.75 18.28 2.18
C SER A 40 -3.36 16.93 2.80
N TYR A 41 -3.48 16.80 4.12
CA TYR A 41 -3.24 15.54 4.81
C TYR A 41 -4.29 15.23 5.88
N VAL A 42 -4.43 13.95 6.19
CA VAL A 42 -5.15 13.44 7.37
C VAL A 42 -4.21 12.53 8.16
N VAL A 43 -4.34 12.56 9.48
CA VAL A 43 -3.54 11.71 10.37
C VAL A 43 -4.18 10.33 10.47
N VAL A 44 -3.41 9.30 10.10
CA VAL A 44 -3.72 7.87 10.28
C VAL A 44 -2.52 7.24 10.99
N SER A 45 -2.61 7.09 12.32
CA SER A 45 -1.48 6.66 13.16
C SER A 45 -1.06 5.21 12.93
N GLY A 46 -2.00 4.31 12.63
CA GLY A 46 -1.74 2.89 12.40
C GLY A 46 -2.70 2.25 11.41
N ILE A 47 -2.19 1.79 10.27
CA ILE A 47 -3.00 1.30 9.15
C ILE A 47 -3.61 -0.10 9.39
N ALA A 48 -3.02 -0.91 10.28
CA ALA A 48 -3.52 -2.25 10.61
C ALA A 48 -4.71 -2.23 11.59
N ALA A 49 -5.01 -1.09 12.22
CA ALA A 49 -6.14 -0.98 13.11
C ALA A 49 -7.47 -1.05 12.32
N PRO A 50 -8.47 -1.80 12.79
CA PRO A 50 -9.81 -1.76 12.20
C PRO A 50 -10.33 -0.32 12.16
N GLY A 51 -10.90 0.07 11.02
CA GLY A 51 -11.45 1.42 10.83
C GLY A 51 -10.41 2.53 10.69
N ALA A 52 -9.12 2.22 10.54
CA ALA A 52 -8.04 3.23 10.45
C ALA A 52 -8.27 4.31 9.37
N PHE A 53 -9.01 3.97 8.31
CA PHE A 53 -9.29 4.87 7.18
C PHE A 53 -10.73 5.39 7.15
N ASP A 54 -11.57 5.02 8.11
CA ASP A 54 -12.99 5.39 8.12
C ASP A 54 -13.18 6.90 8.11
N SER A 55 -12.46 7.61 8.97
CA SER A 55 -12.54 9.07 9.07
C SER A 55 -12.10 9.75 7.78
N VAL A 56 -11.09 9.21 7.09
CA VAL A 56 -10.58 9.74 5.82
C VAL A 56 -11.71 9.82 4.80
N PHE A 57 -12.39 8.70 4.56
CA PHE A 57 -13.45 8.63 3.54
C PHE A 57 -14.77 9.28 3.98
N LYS A 58 -15.07 9.31 5.29
CA LYS A 58 -16.22 10.06 5.82
C LYS A 58 -16.07 11.57 5.63
N THR A 59 -14.87 12.10 5.86
CA THR A 59 -14.59 13.55 5.77
C THR A 59 -14.27 13.99 4.35
N HIS A 60 -13.85 13.06 3.49
CA HIS A 60 -13.51 13.31 2.08
C HIS A 60 -14.32 12.38 1.16
N PRO A 61 -15.65 12.54 1.08
CA PRO A 61 -16.51 11.66 0.27
C PRO A 61 -16.29 11.81 -1.25
N THR A 62 -15.52 12.81 -1.67
CA THR A 62 -15.22 13.15 -3.07
C THR A 62 -14.02 12.40 -3.66
N VAL A 63 -13.38 11.50 -2.90
CA VAL A 63 -12.22 10.72 -3.39
C VAL A 63 -12.65 9.77 -4.51
N GLU A 64 -12.02 9.89 -5.69
CA GLU A 64 -12.31 9.06 -6.86
C GLU A 64 -11.24 8.00 -7.16
N GLY A 65 -10.05 8.13 -6.58
CA GLY A 65 -8.93 7.23 -6.80
C GLY A 65 -8.08 7.10 -5.54
N VAL A 66 -7.54 5.90 -5.31
CA VAL A 66 -6.72 5.59 -4.13
C VAL A 66 -5.39 5.01 -4.56
N ILE A 67 -4.29 5.55 -4.03
CA ILE A 67 -2.95 4.99 -4.17
C ILE A 67 -2.48 4.58 -2.77
N HIS A 68 -2.53 3.29 -2.48
CA HIS A 68 -2.12 2.72 -1.21
C HIS A 68 -0.66 2.26 -1.27
N THR A 69 0.24 3.13 -0.83
CA THR A 69 1.69 2.86 -0.78
C THR A 69 2.18 2.41 0.59
N ALA A 70 1.35 2.58 1.62
CA ALA A 70 1.71 2.27 2.99
C ALA A 70 1.80 0.76 3.20
N SER A 71 2.94 0.29 3.70
CA SER A 71 3.14 -1.10 4.08
C SER A 71 3.69 -1.16 5.51
N LEU A 72 3.27 -2.17 6.26
CA LEU A 72 3.78 -2.47 7.59
C LEU A 72 4.83 -3.56 7.47
N PHE A 73 6.09 -3.16 7.44
CA PHE A 73 7.20 -4.07 7.58
C PHE A 73 8.29 -3.44 8.45
N HIS A 74 8.79 -4.20 9.41
CA HIS A 74 9.95 -3.84 10.21
C HIS A 74 10.71 -5.10 10.64
N PHE A 75 12.03 -4.95 10.80
CA PHE A 75 12.89 -6.05 11.23
C PHE A 75 12.85 -6.33 12.75
N ARG A 76 12.17 -5.47 13.53
CA ARG A 76 12.05 -5.59 14.99
C ARG A 76 10.76 -6.32 15.38
N ALA A 77 10.65 -7.60 15.06
CA ALA A 77 9.50 -8.43 15.43
C ALA A 77 9.89 -9.47 16.47
N THR A 78 9.06 -9.65 17.48
CA THR A 78 9.20 -10.72 18.48
C THR A 78 8.38 -11.93 18.05
N ASN A 79 7.21 -11.68 17.43
CA ASN A 79 6.35 -12.70 16.86
C ASN A 79 6.05 -12.38 15.39
N LEU A 80 6.53 -13.25 14.49
CA LEU A 80 6.43 -13.06 13.04
C LEU A 80 4.97 -13.00 12.53
N ASP A 81 4.06 -13.72 13.17
CA ASP A 81 2.65 -13.73 12.77
C ASP A 81 1.93 -12.44 13.19
N THR A 82 2.00 -12.09 14.47
CA THR A 82 1.26 -10.94 15.02
C THR A 82 1.90 -9.60 14.70
N ASP A 83 3.22 -9.55 14.51
CA ASP A 83 3.95 -8.29 14.35
C ASP A 83 4.23 -7.96 12.87
N ILE A 84 4.19 -8.98 11.98
CA ILE A 84 4.48 -8.78 10.54
C ILE A 84 3.33 -9.27 9.66
N LEU A 85 3.00 -10.57 9.70
CA LEU A 85 2.09 -11.17 8.73
C LEU A 85 0.67 -10.59 8.81
N LYS A 86 0.03 -10.67 9.98
CA LYS A 86 -1.33 -10.17 10.19
C LYS A 86 -1.43 -8.65 9.97
N PRO A 87 -0.53 -7.81 10.51
CA PRO A 87 -0.57 -6.37 10.25
C PRO A 87 -0.44 -6.01 8.76
N ALA A 88 0.41 -6.72 8.00
CA ALA A 88 0.55 -6.46 6.56
C ALA A 88 -0.74 -6.75 5.78
N ILE A 89 -1.41 -7.87 6.09
CA ILE A 89 -2.70 -8.23 5.48
C ILE A 89 -3.77 -7.23 5.90
N ASN A 90 -3.90 -6.98 7.21
CA ASN A 90 -4.89 -6.06 7.76
C ASN A 90 -4.72 -4.64 7.25
N GLY A 91 -3.49 -4.16 7.06
CA GLY A 91 -3.21 -2.82 6.53
C GLY A 91 -3.87 -2.58 5.17
N LYS A 92 -3.85 -3.57 4.28
CA LYS A 92 -4.51 -3.49 2.97
C LYS A 92 -6.01 -3.75 3.06
N ILE A 93 -6.43 -4.75 3.83
CA ILE A 93 -7.86 -5.09 3.95
C ILE A 93 -8.66 -3.96 4.61
N ASN A 94 -8.11 -3.27 5.60
CA ASN A 94 -8.82 -2.21 6.31
C ASN A 94 -9.11 -1.00 5.42
N ILE A 95 -8.18 -0.60 4.55
CA ILE A 95 -8.46 0.48 3.60
C ILE A 95 -9.53 0.06 2.58
N LEU A 96 -9.50 -1.18 2.10
CA LEU A 96 -10.52 -1.70 1.17
C LEU A 96 -11.91 -1.78 1.82
N LYS A 97 -11.98 -2.21 3.08
CA LYS A 97 -13.22 -2.18 3.88
C LYS A 97 -13.77 -0.76 4.03
N ALA A 98 -12.91 0.21 4.34
CA ALA A 98 -13.32 1.61 4.47
C ALA A 98 -13.80 2.18 3.12
N ILE A 99 -13.14 1.83 2.01
CA ILE A 99 -13.58 2.21 0.65
C ILE A 99 -14.98 1.66 0.38
N LYS A 100 -15.19 0.36 0.60
CA LYS A 100 -16.49 -0.29 0.42
C LYS A 100 -17.59 0.41 1.19
N GLN A 101 -17.32 0.80 2.44
CA GLN A 101 -18.33 1.33 3.33
C GLN A 101 -18.64 2.81 3.08
N TYR A 102 -17.63 3.62 2.75
CA TYR A 102 -17.76 5.08 2.78
C TYR A 102 -17.40 5.79 1.46
N ALA A 103 -16.64 5.16 0.56
CA ALA A 103 -16.03 5.83 -0.59
C ALA A 103 -16.70 5.44 -1.92
N ARG A 104 -17.97 5.80 -2.07
CA ARG A 104 -18.82 5.40 -3.23
C ARG A 104 -18.33 5.89 -4.60
N LEU A 105 -17.49 6.94 -4.63
CA LEU A 105 -16.99 7.53 -5.88
C LEU A 105 -15.64 6.95 -6.32
N VAL A 106 -15.02 6.08 -5.51
CA VAL A 106 -13.75 5.44 -5.86
C VAL A 106 -13.95 4.50 -7.03
N LYS A 107 -13.20 4.73 -8.12
CA LYS A 107 -13.25 3.93 -9.36
C LYS A 107 -11.99 3.11 -9.58
N LYS A 108 -10.85 3.57 -9.07
CA LYS A 108 -9.54 2.93 -9.26
C LYS A 108 -8.73 2.91 -7.97
N ILE A 109 -8.12 1.75 -7.68
CA ILE A 109 -7.23 1.53 -6.56
C ILE A 109 -5.90 1.03 -7.10
N ILE A 110 -4.80 1.66 -6.69
CA ILE A 110 -3.45 1.17 -6.92
C ILE A 110 -2.84 0.79 -5.59
N ILE A 111 -2.34 -0.44 -5.48
CA ILE A 111 -1.63 -0.91 -4.29
C ILE A 111 -0.15 -1.11 -4.63
N THR A 112 0.73 -0.51 -3.83
CA THR A 112 2.16 -0.84 -3.89
C THR A 112 2.38 -2.22 -3.27
N SER A 113 2.79 -3.17 -4.11
CA SER A 113 3.28 -4.48 -3.74
C SER A 113 4.81 -4.47 -3.80
N SER A 114 5.43 -5.60 -4.16
CA SER A 114 6.88 -5.71 -4.35
C SER A 114 7.17 -6.95 -5.21
N MET A 115 8.34 -7.00 -5.83
CA MET A 115 8.87 -8.23 -6.41
C MET A 115 8.89 -9.39 -5.40
N ALA A 116 8.89 -9.13 -4.09
CA ALA A 116 8.70 -10.15 -3.05
C ALA A 116 7.43 -11.01 -3.22
N ALA A 117 6.36 -10.47 -3.80
CA ALA A 117 5.13 -11.21 -4.11
C ALA A 117 5.19 -12.03 -5.40
N VAL A 118 6.27 -11.92 -6.16
CA VAL A 118 6.48 -12.53 -7.49
C VAL A 118 7.62 -13.54 -7.44
N LEU A 119 8.70 -13.22 -6.72
CA LEU A 119 9.89 -14.06 -6.61
C LEU A 119 9.58 -15.40 -5.96
N ASN A 120 10.16 -16.46 -6.51
CA ASN A 120 10.13 -17.78 -5.91
C ASN A 120 11.38 -17.97 -5.03
N PRO A 121 11.24 -18.12 -3.70
CA PRO A 121 12.37 -18.24 -2.79
C PRO A 121 12.98 -19.65 -2.74
N PHE A 122 12.33 -20.64 -3.34
CA PHE A 122 12.77 -22.04 -3.31
C PHE A 122 13.51 -22.45 -4.58
N THR A 123 13.02 -22.00 -5.73
CA THR A 123 13.58 -22.33 -7.04
C THR A 123 13.51 -21.12 -7.97
N LYS A 124 14.63 -20.78 -8.60
CA LYS A 124 14.67 -19.67 -9.54
C LYS A 124 14.16 -20.13 -10.92
N PRO A 125 13.02 -19.61 -11.42
CA PRO A 125 12.57 -19.89 -12.78
C PRO A 125 13.47 -19.16 -13.80
N PRO A 126 13.47 -19.61 -15.07
CA PRO A 126 14.23 -18.95 -16.13
C PRO A 126 13.74 -17.52 -16.41
N LYS A 127 12.45 -17.24 -16.20
CA LYS A 127 11.82 -15.94 -16.42
C LYS A 127 10.70 -15.71 -15.41
N TYR A 128 10.58 -14.46 -14.96
CA TYR A 128 9.41 -13.97 -14.22
C TYR A 128 8.52 -13.14 -15.15
N THR A 129 7.20 -13.21 -14.93
CA THR A 129 6.18 -12.44 -15.65
C THR A 129 5.18 -11.86 -14.65
N GLU A 130 4.25 -11.02 -15.13
CA GLU A 130 3.17 -10.42 -14.34
C GLU A 130 2.20 -11.47 -13.78
N GLU A 131 2.12 -12.64 -14.42
CA GLU A 131 1.34 -13.81 -13.97
C GLU A 131 2.05 -14.61 -12.87
N SER A 132 3.34 -14.34 -12.63
CA SER A 132 4.12 -15.08 -11.63
C SER A 132 3.75 -14.65 -10.20
N TRP A 133 3.50 -15.65 -9.36
CA TRP A 133 3.25 -15.47 -7.93
C TRP A 133 4.30 -16.20 -7.12
N ASN A 134 4.67 -15.61 -5.98
CA ASN A 134 5.48 -16.30 -4.99
C ASN A 134 4.72 -17.55 -4.48
N PRO A 135 5.28 -18.76 -4.61
CA PRO A 135 4.60 -20.01 -4.27
C PRO A 135 4.55 -20.29 -2.76
N ILE A 136 5.06 -19.39 -1.92
CA ILE A 136 5.09 -19.56 -0.46
C ILE A 136 3.72 -19.94 0.11
N THR A 137 3.71 -20.96 0.96
CA THR A 137 2.50 -21.46 1.63
C THR A 137 2.36 -20.90 3.05
N GLU A 138 1.20 -21.14 3.67
CA GLU A 138 0.93 -20.75 5.06
C GLU A 138 1.83 -21.50 6.06
N GLU A 139 2.23 -22.73 5.76
CA GLU A 139 3.17 -23.50 6.59
C GLU A 139 4.61 -22.97 6.49
N GLU A 140 4.93 -22.27 5.41
CA GLU A 140 6.27 -21.79 5.11
C GLU A 140 6.52 -20.38 5.62
N VAL A 141 5.47 -19.55 5.68
CA VAL A 141 5.59 -18.12 5.93
C VAL A 141 6.20 -17.78 7.29
N LEU A 142 6.02 -18.62 8.30
CA LEU A 142 6.52 -18.37 9.66
C LEU A 142 7.86 -19.07 9.96
N ARG A 143 8.49 -19.72 8.97
CA ARG A 143 9.79 -20.42 9.15
C ARG A 143 10.97 -19.51 9.48
N GLY A 144 10.81 -18.20 9.30
CA GLY A 144 11.82 -17.21 9.65
C GLY A 144 11.52 -15.82 9.07
N PRO A 145 12.26 -14.79 9.49
CA PRO A 145 11.95 -13.40 9.18
C PRO A 145 11.93 -13.09 7.67
N VAL A 146 12.80 -13.74 6.89
CA VAL A 146 12.84 -13.59 5.43
C VAL A 146 11.59 -14.17 4.78
N MET A 147 11.19 -15.39 5.17
CA MET A 147 9.98 -16.02 4.63
C MET A 147 8.72 -15.25 5.05
N THR A 148 8.70 -14.73 6.28
CA THR A 148 7.58 -13.91 6.76
C THR A 148 7.48 -12.59 6.02
N TYR A 149 8.62 -11.96 5.70
CA TYR A 149 8.61 -10.77 4.84
C TYR A 149 8.01 -11.09 3.48
N LEU A 150 8.54 -12.11 2.78
CA LEU A 150 8.09 -12.48 1.44
C LEU A 150 6.61 -12.87 1.42
N GLY A 151 6.20 -13.71 2.37
CA GLY A 151 4.80 -14.13 2.49
C GLY A 151 3.88 -13.00 2.90
N SER A 152 4.28 -12.10 3.82
CA SER A 152 3.41 -10.98 4.21
C SER A 152 3.06 -10.07 3.04
N ILE A 153 4.01 -9.78 2.12
CA ILE A 153 3.71 -9.04 0.90
C ILE A 153 2.80 -9.87 -0.04
N THR A 154 3.08 -11.17 -0.18
CA THR A 154 2.35 -12.10 -1.06
C THR A 154 0.89 -12.26 -0.63
N PHE A 155 0.65 -12.66 0.63
CA PHE A 155 -0.68 -12.85 1.20
C PHE A 155 -1.47 -11.55 1.26
N ALA A 156 -0.83 -10.43 1.59
CA ALA A 156 -1.52 -9.15 1.56
C ALA A 156 -1.90 -8.73 0.13
N LYS A 157 -1.10 -9.07 -0.89
CA LYS A 157 -1.47 -8.86 -2.30
C LYS A 157 -2.65 -9.76 -2.68
N ARG A 158 -2.60 -11.06 -2.39
CA ARG A 158 -3.69 -12.03 -2.67
C ARG A 158 -5.01 -11.60 -2.04
N ALA A 159 -4.99 -11.31 -0.73
CA ALA A 159 -6.17 -10.88 0.01
C ALA A 159 -6.78 -9.59 -0.55
N ALA A 160 -5.96 -8.67 -1.06
CA ALA A 160 -6.46 -7.46 -1.70
C ALA A 160 -7.17 -7.73 -3.04
N TRP A 161 -6.62 -8.62 -3.87
CA TRP A 161 -7.26 -9.05 -5.12
C TRP A 161 -8.59 -9.76 -4.83
N GLU A 162 -8.57 -10.75 -3.95
CA GLU A 162 -9.77 -11.50 -3.54
C GLU A 162 -10.86 -10.58 -2.99
N PHE A 163 -10.49 -9.59 -2.16
CA PHE A 163 -11.45 -8.65 -1.60
C PHE A 163 -12.06 -7.76 -2.69
N VAL A 164 -11.27 -7.21 -3.62
CA VAL A 164 -11.79 -6.34 -4.67
C VAL A 164 -12.71 -7.11 -5.60
N GLU A 165 -12.29 -8.30 -6.05
CA GLU A 165 -13.09 -9.16 -6.94
C GLU A 165 -14.44 -9.51 -6.32
N LYS A 166 -14.46 -9.81 -5.03
CA LYS A 166 -15.68 -10.24 -4.33
C LYS A 166 -16.57 -9.08 -3.88
N GLU A 167 -15.98 -8.02 -3.34
CA GLU A 167 -16.71 -7.01 -2.56
C GLU A 167 -16.77 -5.63 -3.24
N LEU A 168 -15.98 -5.41 -4.30
CA LEU A 168 -15.87 -4.15 -5.04
C LEU A 168 -15.84 -4.37 -6.57
N PRO A 169 -16.80 -5.10 -7.17
CA PRO A 169 -16.72 -5.54 -8.57
C PRO A 169 -16.67 -4.41 -9.61
N ASN A 170 -17.08 -3.19 -9.24
CA ASN A 170 -17.08 -2.01 -10.11
C ASN A 170 -15.84 -1.12 -9.92
N VAL A 171 -14.87 -1.54 -9.10
CA VAL A 171 -13.65 -0.79 -8.81
C VAL A 171 -12.46 -1.48 -9.47
N GLY A 172 -11.73 -0.76 -10.33
CA GLY A 172 -10.51 -1.28 -10.92
C GLY A 172 -9.37 -1.38 -9.90
N LEU A 173 -8.68 -2.52 -9.85
CA LEU A 173 -7.48 -2.70 -9.04
C LEU A 173 -6.25 -2.86 -9.93
N ALA A 174 -5.17 -2.18 -9.57
CA ALA A 174 -3.84 -2.41 -10.11
C ALA A 174 -2.82 -2.59 -8.98
N THR A 175 -1.79 -3.39 -9.21
CA THR A 175 -0.67 -3.53 -8.27
C THR A 175 0.64 -3.19 -8.94
N ILE A 176 1.47 -2.40 -8.26
CA ILE A 176 2.83 -2.09 -8.71
C ILE A 176 3.78 -2.98 -7.92
N ASN A 177 4.62 -3.75 -8.62
CA ASN A 177 5.56 -4.71 -8.02
C ASN A 177 7.02 -4.24 -8.24
N PRO A 178 7.49 -3.20 -7.52
CA PRO A 178 8.84 -2.69 -7.70
C PRO A 178 9.90 -3.72 -7.28
N PRO A 179 11.07 -3.77 -7.96
CA PRO A 179 12.25 -4.45 -7.46
C PRO A 179 12.86 -3.67 -6.28
N LEU A 180 14.01 -4.14 -5.79
CA LEU A 180 14.81 -3.37 -4.84
C LEU A 180 15.13 -1.99 -5.43
N HIS A 181 14.77 -0.94 -4.72
CA HIS A 181 15.06 0.44 -5.09
C HIS A 181 16.08 1.02 -4.12
N TRP A 182 17.12 1.65 -4.66
CA TRP A 182 18.04 2.48 -3.87
C TRP A 182 17.51 3.92 -3.92
N PRO A 183 17.03 4.49 -2.81
CA PRO A 183 16.38 5.80 -2.86
C PRO A 183 17.43 6.91 -2.99
N ASN A 184 17.35 7.67 -4.08
CA ASN A 184 17.72 9.09 -4.03
C ASN A 184 16.56 9.83 -3.36
N ARG A 185 16.84 10.56 -2.27
CA ARG A 185 15.78 11.26 -1.55
C ARG A 185 15.21 12.38 -2.42
N ILE A 186 13.89 12.53 -2.41
CA ILE A 186 13.17 13.60 -3.11
C ILE A 186 13.47 14.97 -2.48
N SER A 187 13.93 15.01 -1.22
CA SER A 187 14.39 16.21 -0.52
C SER A 187 15.78 15.99 0.12
N PRO A 188 16.61 17.04 0.24
CA PRO A 188 17.90 16.96 0.92
C PRO A 188 17.75 16.53 2.40
N PRO A 189 18.78 15.93 3.02
CA PRO A 189 18.73 15.58 4.43
C PRO A 189 18.52 16.83 5.28
N PHE A 190 17.47 16.83 6.09
CA PHE A 190 17.32 17.77 7.19
C PHE A 190 18.45 17.51 8.20
N PHE A 191 19.54 18.26 8.11
CA PHE A 191 20.42 18.44 9.25
C PHE A 191 19.71 19.38 10.21
N GLY A 192 18.93 18.81 11.14
CA GLY A 192 18.61 19.53 12.36
C GLY A 192 19.92 19.78 13.09
N THR A 193 20.33 21.03 13.22
CA THR A 193 21.39 21.43 14.13
C THR A 193 20.93 21.07 15.54
N ALA A 194 21.73 20.25 16.22
CA ALA A 194 21.64 20.06 17.67
C ALA A 194 21.95 21.38 18.40
#